data_AF-A0A6A5QQ96-F1
#
_entry.id   AF-A0A6A5QQ96-F1
#
_cell.length_a   1.000
_cell.length_b   1.000
_cell.length_c   1.000
_cell.angle_alpha   90.00
_cell.angle_beta   90.00
_cell.angle_gamma   90.00
#
_symmetry.space_group_name_H-M   'P 1'
#
loop_
_entity.id
_entity.type
_entity.pdbx_description
1 polymer ?
#
loop_
_entity_poly.entity_id
_entity_poly.type
_entity_poly.pdbx_seq_one_letter_code
_entity_poly.pdbx_strand_id
1 'polypeptide(L)'
;MFVAEALDERYLWVGCLCIIQDDPEELKRSIYGMHHVYSAAKLTIVAAGGDDVNAGLPGLFPGTRDAPLSEATLDTVRIVRDEL
;
A
#
# COMPACT_ATOMS: atom_id res chain seq x y z
N MET A 1 -1.99 13.19 8.38
CA MET A 1 -2.53 12.14 7.47
C MET A 1 -2.71 10.88 8.30
N PHE A 2 -3.95 10.41 8.51
CA PHE A 2 -4.30 9.46 9.58
C PHE A 2 -3.38 8.22 9.68
N VAL A 3 -3.11 7.56 8.55
CA VAL A 3 -2.28 6.33 8.53
C VAL A 3 -0.85 6.59 8.99
N ALA A 4 -0.26 7.72 8.61
CA ALA A 4 1.09 8.08 9.04
C ALA A 4 1.12 8.33 10.56
N GLU A 5 0.15 9.07 11.07
CA GLU A 5 0.01 9.35 12.51
C GLU A 5 -0.23 8.08 13.33
N ALA A 6 -1.07 7.16 12.85
CA ALA A 6 -1.34 5.89 13.52
C ALA A 6 -0.12 4.95 13.58
N LEU A 7 0.85 5.14 12.69
CA LEU A 7 2.10 4.36 12.63
C LEU A 7 3.27 5.08 13.31
N ASP A 8 3.04 6.24 13.94
CA ASP A 8 4.08 7.13 14.48
C ASP A 8 5.12 7.55 13.42
N GLU A 9 4.66 7.76 12.19
CA GLU A 9 5.48 8.18 11.05
C GLU A 9 5.18 9.62 10.64
N ARG A 10 6.24 10.37 10.30
CA ARG A 10 6.12 11.78 9.92
C ARG A 10 5.77 11.98 8.44
N TYR A 11 6.18 11.04 7.59
CA TYR A 11 6.07 11.17 6.14
C TYR A 11 5.44 9.90 5.56
N LEU A 12 4.55 10.11 4.59
CA LEU A 12 3.94 9.03 3.83
C LEU A 12 4.03 9.37 2.36
N TRP A 13 4.68 8.49 1.60
CA TRP A 13 4.73 8.56 0.16
C TRP A 13 3.47 7.90 -0.42
N VAL A 14 2.76 8.61 -1.29
CA VAL A 14 1.51 8.12 -1.91
C VAL A 14 1.68 8.17 -3.42
N GLY A 15 1.69 7.01 -4.08
CA GLY A 15 1.98 6.91 -5.51
C GLY A 15 1.08 7.80 -6.38
N CYS A 16 -0.21 7.94 -6.05
CA CYS A 16 -1.13 8.79 -6.80
C CYS A 16 -0.86 10.30 -6.67
N LEU A 17 -0.11 10.73 -5.65
CA LEU A 17 0.25 12.14 -5.42
C LEU A 17 1.69 12.46 -5.83
N CYS A 18 2.56 11.46 -5.84
CA CYS A 18 3.99 11.62 -6.09
C CYS A 18 4.42 11.26 -7.52
N ILE A 19 3.51 10.74 -8.34
CA ILE A 19 3.74 10.35 -9.74
C ILE A 19 2.74 11.10 -10.62
N ILE A 20 3.22 11.63 -11.74
CA ILE A 20 2.39 12.21 -12.78
C ILE A 20 1.62 11.08 -13.47
N GLN A 21 0.29 11.08 -13.30
CA GLN A 21 -0.59 9.98 -13.74
C GLN A 21 -1.11 10.18 -15.17
N ASP A 22 -1.13 11.41 -15.66
CA ASP A 22 -1.66 11.82 -16.96
C ASP A 22 -0.62 11.83 -18.08
N ASP A 23 0.65 11.56 -17.76
CA ASP A 23 1.73 11.30 -18.72
C ASP A 23 2.09 9.79 -18.69
N PRO A 24 1.71 9.02 -19.73
CA PRO A 24 2.00 7.59 -19.79
C PRO A 24 3.49 7.24 -19.79
N GLU A 25 4.35 8.08 -20.38
CA GLU A 25 5.79 7.84 -20.43
C GLU A 25 6.44 8.13 -19.09
N GLU A 26 6.01 9.19 -18.40
CA GLU A 26 6.48 9.50 -17.04
C GLU A 26 5.97 8.49 -16.02
N LEU A 27 4.70 8.09 -16.11
CA LEU A 27 4.12 7.04 -15.28
C LEU A 27 4.90 5.73 -15.43
N LYS A 28 5.18 5.32 -16.68
CA LYS A 28 5.97 4.12 -16.97
C LYS A 28 7.37 4.20 -16.35
N ARG A 29 8.09 5.31 -16.54
CA ARG A 29 9.41 5.53 -15.93
C ARG A 29 9.36 5.48 -14.40
N SER A 30 8.36 6.12 -13.81
CA SER A 30 8.16 6.14 -12.37
C SER A 30 7.91 4.75 -11.81
N ILE A 31 7.04 3.96 -12.47
CA ILE A 31 6.75 2.56 -12.10
C ILE A 31 8.02 1.70 -12.13
N TYR A 32 8.86 1.83 -13.16
CA TYR A 32 10.14 1.10 -13.21
C TYR A 32 11.07 1.45 -12.03
N GLY A 33 11.00 2.68 -11.51
CA GLY A 33 11.80 3.15 -10.37
C GLY A 33 11.19 2.87 -8.98
N MET A 34 9.91 2.48 -8.87
CA MET A 34 9.20 2.36 -7.58
C MET A 34 9.86 1.40 -6.60
N HIS A 35 10.57 0.38 -7.10
CA HIS A 35 11.29 -0.58 -6.26
C HIS A 35 12.30 0.09 -5.31
N HIS A 36 12.91 1.22 -5.72
CA HIS A 36 13.79 1.99 -4.85
C HIS A 36 13.05 2.59 -3.64
N VAL A 37 11.84 3.13 -3.87
CA VAL A 37 11.01 3.71 -2.80
C VAL A 37 10.57 2.62 -1.83
N TYR A 38 10.08 1.49 -2.35
CA TYR A 38 9.65 0.37 -1.52
C TYR A 38 10.79 -0.22 -0.68
N SER A 39 11.98 -0.38 -1.28
CA SER A 39 13.15 -0.91 -0.58
C SER A 39 13.69 0.02 0.51
N ALA A 40 13.42 1.32 0.40
CA ALA A 40 13.86 2.32 1.37
C ALA A 40 12.79 2.66 2.42
N ALA A 41 11.54 2.19 2.23
CA ALA A 41 10.45 2.44 3.15
C ALA A 41 10.54 1.50 4.36
N LYS A 42 10.24 2.02 5.55
CA LYS A 42 10.10 1.21 6.78
C LYS A 42 8.93 0.23 6.69
N LEU A 43 7.86 0.64 6.03
CA LEU A 43 6.66 -0.15 5.77
C LEU A 43 6.09 0.24 4.40
N THR A 44 5.66 -0.75 3.63
CA THR A 44 4.92 -0.54 2.38
C THR A 44 3.50 -1.08 2.54
N ILE A 45 2.49 -0.24 2.31
CA ILE A 45 1.07 -0.62 2.33
C ILE A 45 0.57 -0.72 0.89
N VAL A 46 0.03 -1.88 0.52
CA VAL A 46 -0.54 -2.11 -0.82
C VAL A 46 -2.06 -2.24 -0.70
N ALA A 47 -2.78 -1.20 -1.16
CA ALA A 47 -4.24 -1.14 -1.15
C ALA A 47 -4.85 -1.81 -2.39
N ALA A 48 -4.61 -3.11 -2.58
CA ALA A 48 -5.02 -3.82 -3.80
C ALA A 48 -6.50 -4.27 -3.82
N GLY A 49 -7.24 -4.11 -2.72
CA GLY A 49 -8.58 -4.68 -2.55
C GLY A 49 -9.75 -3.75 -2.89
N GLY A 50 -9.51 -2.55 -3.42
CA GLY A 50 -10.54 -1.56 -3.74
C GLY A 50 -10.69 -1.32 -5.24
N ASP A 51 -11.91 -0.98 -5.68
CA ASP A 51 -12.19 -0.68 -7.10
C ASP A 51 -11.58 0.66 -7.55
N ASP A 52 -11.43 1.60 -6.61
CA ASP A 52 -10.83 2.90 -6.85
C ASP A 52 -10.22 3.52 -5.57
N VAL A 53 -9.66 4.73 -5.70
CA VAL A 53 -8.96 5.44 -4.61
C VAL A 53 -9.84 5.78 -3.40
N ASN A 54 -11.16 5.75 -3.54
CA ASN A 54 -12.13 6.04 -2.49
C ASN A 54 -12.52 4.80 -1.68
N ALA A 55 -12.10 3.60 -2.09
CA ALA A 55 -12.39 2.36 -1.37
C ALA A 55 -11.78 2.34 0.06
N GLY A 56 -10.74 3.14 0.30
CA GLY A 56 -10.06 3.23 1.58
C GLY A 56 -9.22 1.98 1.92
N LEU A 57 -8.82 1.86 3.19
CA LEU A 57 -8.07 0.70 3.68
C LEU A 57 -8.97 -0.11 4.64
N PRO A 58 -9.41 -1.32 4.24
CA PRO A 58 -10.17 -2.22 5.09
C PRO A 58 -9.49 -2.48 6.44
N GLY A 59 -10.24 -2.27 7.52
CA GLY A 59 -9.78 -2.50 8.90
C GLY A 59 -9.22 -1.26 9.62
N LEU A 60 -9.16 -0.09 8.97
CA LEU A 60 -8.92 1.17 9.69
C LEU A 60 -10.15 1.61 10.50
N PHE A 61 -11.35 1.34 9.99
CA PHE A 61 -12.61 1.70 10.65
C PHE A 61 -13.44 0.46 10.98
N PRO A 62 -14.22 0.48 12.08
CA PRO A 62 -15.11 -0.63 12.43
C PRO A 62 -16.03 -1.02 11.25
N GLY A 63 -16.13 -2.31 10.97
CA GLY A 63 -17.00 -2.84 9.92
C GLY A 63 -16.49 -2.66 8.48
N THR A 64 -15.24 -2.20 8.27
CA THR A 64 -14.67 -2.05 6.91
C THR A 64 -13.91 -3.28 6.41
N ARG A 65 -13.83 -4.34 7.22
CA ARG A 65 -13.17 -5.59 6.86
C ARG A 65 -14.12 -6.76 7.10
N ASP A 66 -14.68 -7.27 6.00
CA ASP A 66 -15.58 -8.43 6.02
C ASP A 66 -14.84 -9.74 5.73
N ALA A 67 -13.63 -9.67 5.18
CA ALA A 67 -12.82 -10.84 4.89
C ALA A 67 -12.09 -11.33 6.16
N PRO A 68 -12.18 -12.63 6.50
CA PRO A 68 -11.36 -13.20 7.56
C PRO A 68 -9.88 -13.09 7.18
N LEU A 69 -9.03 -12.86 8.17
CA LEU A 69 -7.58 -12.94 7.99
C LEU A 69 -7.21 -14.30 7.41
N SER A 70 -6.48 -14.31 6.30
CA SER A 70 -6.03 -15.52 5.61
C SER A 70 -4.53 -15.47 5.38
N GLU A 71 -3.88 -16.62 5.56
CA GLU A 71 -2.52 -16.84 5.11
C GLU A 71 -2.56 -17.41 3.69
N ALA A 72 -1.63 -16.97 2.85
CA ALA A 72 -1.52 -17.44 1.48
C ALA A 72 -0.05 -17.68 1.13
N THR A 73 0.20 -18.48 0.11
CA THR A 73 1.54 -18.62 -0.48
C THR A 73 1.46 -18.14 -1.91
N LEU A 74 2.33 -17.19 -2.27
CA LEU A 74 2.52 -16.70 -3.63
C LEU A 74 3.89 -17.17 -4.12
N ASP A 75 3.90 -18.19 -4.97
CA ASP A 75 5.11 -18.90 -5.42
C ASP A 75 5.98 -19.40 -4.26
N THR A 76 7.05 -18.66 -3.92
CA THR A 76 7.98 -18.98 -2.82
C THR A 76 7.80 -18.08 -1.60
N VAL A 77 6.93 -17.08 -1.69
CA VAL A 77 6.68 -16.10 -0.62
C VAL A 77 5.47 -16.55 0.18
N ARG A 78 5.68 -16.89 1.45
CA ARG A 78 4.58 -17.12 2.38
C ARG A 78 4.09 -15.78 2.92
N ILE A 79 2.84 -15.46 2.64
CA ILE A 79 2.13 -14.32 3.22
C ILE A 79 1.57 -14.80 4.55
N VAL A 80 2.28 -14.46 5.63
CA VAL A 80 1.91 -14.77 7.01
C VAL A 80 1.44 -13.53 7.73
N ARG A 81 0.64 -13.73 8.78
CA ARG A 81 0.40 -12.69 9.78
C ARG A 81 1.69 -12.50 10.59
N ASP A 82 2.12 -11.25 10.78
CA ASP A 82 3.12 -10.93 11.80
C ASP A 82 2.40 -10.88 13.16
N GLU A 83 2.86 -11.68 14.12
CA GLU A 83 2.36 -11.72 15.50
C GLU A 83 3.15 -10.70 16.32
N LEU A 84 2.63 -9.48 16.40
CA LEU A 84 2.93 -8.56 17.51
C LEU A 84 1.88 -8.74 18.61
#